data_AF-T2JYU5-F1
#
_entry.id   AF-T2JYU5-F1
#
_cell.length_a   1.000
_cell.length_b   1.000
_cell.length_c   1.000
_cell.angle_alpha   90.00
_cell.angle_beta   90.00
_cell.angle_gamma   90.00
#
_symmetry.space_group_name_H-M   'P 1'
#
loop_
_entity.id
_entity.type
_entity.pdbx_description
1 polymer ?
#
loop_
_entity_poly.entity_id
_entity_poly.type
_entity_poly.pdbx_seq_one_letter_code
_entity_poly.pdbx_strand_id
1 'polypeptide(L)' 'MTLTFNQDKYKQLLTQYQPKLIRTEAENEEALLVIEDLMNRPQRTPEEDELYELLVFLVEKFETEFY' A
#
# COMPACT_ATOMS: atom_id res chain seq x y z
N MET A 1 23.04 5.33 0.48
CA MET A 1 22.89 5.03 -0.96
C MET A 1 21.75 5.91 -1.45
N THR A 2 21.99 6.81 -2.39
CA THR A 2 20.99 7.78 -2.88
C THR A 2 19.93 7.04 -3.70
N LEU A 3 18.93 6.50 -2.99
CA LEU A 3 17.76 5.82 -3.50
C LEU A 3 16.96 6.83 -4.32
N THR A 4 17.19 6.84 -5.63
CA THR A 4 16.45 7.70 -6.55
C THR A 4 15.07 7.06 -6.69
N PHE A 5 14.06 7.62 -6.04
CA PHE A 5 12.68 7.18 -6.16
C PHE A 5 12.29 7.12 -7.64
N ASN A 6 11.94 5.94 -8.11
CA ASN A 6 11.62 5.69 -9.50
C ASN A 6 10.11 5.82 -9.71
N GLN A 7 9.70 6.96 -10.26
CA GLN A 7 8.28 7.24 -10.50
C GLN A 7 7.63 6.24 -11.48
N ASP A 8 8.36 5.72 -12.46
CA ASP A 8 7.82 4.70 -13.38
C ASP A 8 7.52 3.39 -12.65
N LYS A 9 8.42 2.92 -11.78
CA LYS A 9 8.18 1.75 -10.93
C LYS A 9 6.99 1.98 -10.00
N TYR A 10 6.92 3.14 -9.35
CA TYR A 10 5.80 3.47 -8.48
C TYR A 10 4.48 3.51 -9.24
N LYS A 11 4.47 4.07 -10.46
CA LYS A 11 3.30 4.06 -11.34
C LYS A 11 2.87 2.64 -11.71
N GLN A 12 3.81 1.73 -11.98
CA GLN A 12 3.48 0.33 -12.23
C GLN A 12 2.87 -0.33 -11.00
N LEU A 13 3.41 -0.09 -9.81
CA LEU A 13 2.85 -0.57 -8.55
C LEU A 13 1.42 -0.05 -8.33
N LEU A 14 1.20 1.26 -8.49
CA LEU A 14 -0.15 1.85 -8.39
C LEU A 14 -1.12 1.27 -9.43
N THR A 15 -0.66 0.97 -10.63
CA THR A 15 -1.50 0.36 -11.68
C THR A 15 -1.79 -1.12 -11.38
N GLN A 16 -0.88 -1.82 -10.73
CA GLN A 16 -1.03 -3.22 -10.34
C GLN A 16 -2.00 -3.37 -9.16
N TYR A 17 -1.76 -2.63 -8.09
CA TYR A 17 -2.52 -2.75 -6.83
C TYR A 17 -3.77 -1.87 -6.80
N GLN A 18 -3.85 -0.84 -7.67
CA GLN A 18 -4.97 0.09 -7.79
C GLN A 18 -5.55 0.51 -6.43
N PRO A 19 -4.73 1.02 -5.49
CA PRO A 19 -5.20 1.39 -4.17
C PRO A 19 -6.33 2.41 -4.30
N LYS A 20 -7.45 2.14 -3.62
CA LYS A 20 -8.63 2.99 -3.59
C LYS A 20 -8.99 3.30 -2.14
N LEU A 21 -9.79 4.35 -1.98
CA LEU A 21 -10.31 4.70 -0.67
C LEU A 21 -11.15 3.55 -0.13
N ILE A 22 -10.78 3.02 1.03
CA ILE A 22 -11.47 1.92 1.69
C ILE A 22 -12.80 2.44 2.26
N ARG A 23 -13.92 1.84 1.86
CA ARG A 23 -15.27 2.21 2.32
C ARG A 23 -16.05 1.03 2.89
N THR A 24 -15.55 -0.18 2.66
CA THR A 24 -16.19 -1.44 3.04
C THR A 24 -15.16 -2.34 3.70
N GLU A 25 -15.63 -3.27 4.53
CA GLU A 25 -14.77 -4.25 5.19
C GLU A 25 -14.03 -5.13 4.17
N ALA A 26 -14.67 -5.50 3.05
CA ALA A 26 -14.03 -6.25 1.98
C ALA A 26 -12.82 -5.50 1.37
N GLU A 27 -12.95 -4.19 1.13
CA GLU A 27 -11.83 -3.36 0.65
C GLU A 27 -10.71 -3.25 1.70
N ASN A 28 -11.07 -3.28 2.99
CA ASN A 28 -10.11 -3.27 4.09
C ASN A 28 -9.31 -4.58 4.15
N GLU A 29 -10.01 -5.71 4.06
CA GLU A 29 -9.40 -7.04 4.00
C GLU A 29 -8.46 -7.18 2.79
N GLU A 30 -8.88 -6.70 1.61
CA GLU A 30 -8.02 -6.70 0.42
C GLU A 30 -6.76 -5.85 0.62
N ALA A 31 -6.88 -4.66 1.23
CA ALA A 31 -5.72 -3.81 1.53
C ALA A 31 -4.76 -4.47 2.52
N LEU A 32 -5.28 -5.12 3.57
CA LEU A 32 -4.48 -5.86 4.56
C LEU A 32 -3.69 -7.01 3.91
N LEU A 33 -4.32 -7.78 3.01
CA LEU A 33 -3.63 -8.86 2.30
C LEU A 33 -2.45 -8.34 1.47
N VAL A 34 -2.59 -7.17 0.83
CA VAL A 34 -1.49 -6.55 0.06
C VAL A 34 -0.39 -6.05 1.00
N ILE A 35 -0.75 -5.43 2.12
CA ILE A 35 0.20 -5.00 3.16
C ILE A 35 1.02 -6.19 3.67
N GLU A 36 0.37 -7.33 3.94
CA GLU A 36 1.02 -8.57 4.37
C GLU A 36 1.93 -9.17 3.29
N ASP A 37 1.51 -9.19 2.02
CA ASP A 37 2.37 -9.63 0.90
C ASP A 37 3.64 -8.77 0.83
N LEU A 38 3.47 -7.46 0.90
CA LEU A 38 4.58 -6.52 0.90
C LEU A 38 5.48 -6.74 2.13
N MET A 39 4.91 -7.06 3.31
CA MET A 39 5.67 -7.27 4.55
C MET A 39 6.55 -8.51 4.51
N ASN A 40 6.11 -9.55 3.81
CA ASN A 40 6.89 -10.76 3.64
C ASN A 40 8.03 -10.61 2.61
N ARG A 41 8.17 -9.46 1.94
CA ARG A 41 9.28 -9.22 0.99
C ARG A 41 10.57 -8.85 1.74
N PRO A 42 11.67 -9.59 1.55
CA PRO A 42 12.91 -9.40 2.31
C PRO A 42 13.69 -8.13 1.95
N GLN A 43 13.42 -7.53 0.79
CA GLN A 43 14.03 -6.27 0.36
C GLN A 43 12.97 -5.44 -0.37
N ARG A 44 12.34 -4.51 0.32
CA ARG A 44 11.42 -3.55 -0.28
C ARG A 44 12.19 -2.43 -0.96
N THR A 45 11.73 -2.06 -2.15
CA THR A 45 12.20 -0.83 -2.80
C THR A 45 11.51 0.39 -2.17
N PRO A 46 12.08 1.60 -2.29
CA PRO A 46 11.45 2.80 -1.75
C PRO A 46 10.05 3.05 -2.33
N GLU A 47 9.76 2.57 -3.54
CA GLU A 47 8.42 2.65 -4.12
C GLU A 47 7.43 1.65 -3.50
N GLU A 48 7.89 0.47 -3.11
CA GLU A 48 7.08 -0.51 -2.38
C GLU A 48 6.80 -0.04 -0.95
N ASP A 49 7.78 0.60 -0.30
CA ASP A 49 7.61 1.21 1.02
C ASP A 49 6.58 2.36 0.96
N GLU A 50 6.66 3.25 -0.03
CA GLU A 50 5.69 4.34 -0.21
C GLU A 50 4.27 3.80 -0.45
N LEU A 51 4.13 2.73 -1.26
CA LEU A 51 2.83 2.07 -1.47
C LEU A 51 2.33 1.42 -0.17
N TYR A 52 3.22 0.78 0.57
CA TYR A 52 2.90 0.15 1.85
C TYR A 52 2.38 1.19 2.84
N GLU A 53 3.08 2.31 3.01
CA GLU A 53 2.64 3.41 3.88
C GLU A 53 1.29 3.98 3.43
N LEU A 54 1.08 4.13 2.12
CA LEU A 54 -0.21 4.58 1.57
C LEU A 54 -1.35 3.62 1.93
N LEU A 55 -1.14 2.31 1.77
CA LEU A 55 -2.15 1.29 2.10
C LEU A 55 -2.45 1.27 3.60
N VAL A 56 -1.42 1.32 4.45
CA VAL A 56 -1.58 1.39 5.91
C VAL A 56 -2.40 2.63 6.29
N PHE A 57 -2.08 3.80 5.71
CA PHE A 57 -2.84 5.03 5.98
C PHE A 57 -4.32 4.92 5.56
N LEU A 58 -4.61 4.24 4.45
CA LEU A 58 -5.99 4.03 4.00
C LEU A 58 -6.76 3.12 4.97
N VAL A 59 -6.11 2.06 5.47
CA VAL A 59 -6.66 1.14 6.48
C VAL A 59 -6.91 1.89 7.79
N GLU A 60 -5.91 2.59 8.33
CA GLU A 60 -6.05 3.34 9.59
C GLU A 60 -7.15 4.40 9.52
N LYS A 61 -7.27 5.07 8.36
CA LYS A 61 -8.35 6.03 8.13
C LYS A 61 -9.71 5.35 8.18
N PHE A 62 -9.86 4.21 7.50
CA PHE A 62 -11.11 3.45 7.53
C PHE A 62 -11.42 2.97 8.95
N GLU A 63 -10.45 2.41 9.66
CA GLU A 63 -10.65 1.98 11.05
C GLU A 63 -11.08 3.17 11.92
N THR A 64 -10.44 4.32 11.83
CA THR A 64 -10.81 5.52 12.61
C THR A 64 -12.23 6.03 12.31
N GLU A 65 -12.72 5.88 11.07
CA GLU A 65 -14.08 6.31 10.68
C GLU A 65 -15.17 5.31 11.06
N PHE A 66 -14.83 4.02 11.19
CA PHE A 66 -15.81 2.93 11.36
C PHE A 66 -15.73 2.18 12.70
N TYR A 67 -14.60 2.25 13.43
CA TYR A 67 -14.31 1.55 14.68
C TYR A 67 -13.74 2.49 15.75
#